data_AF-A0AAW3N0S1-F1
#
_entry.id   AF-A0AAW3N0S1-F1
#
_cell.length_a   1.000
_cell.length_b   1.000
_cell.length_c   1.000
_cell.angle_alpha   90.00
_cell.angle_beta   90.00
_cell.angle_gamma   90.00
#
_symmetry.space_group_name_H-M   'P 1'
#
loop_
_entity.id
_entity.type
_entity.pdbx_description
1 polymer ?
#
loop_
_entity_poly.entity_id
_entity_poly.type
_entity_poly.pdbx_seq_one_letter_code
_entity_poly.pdbx_strand_id
1 'polypeptide(L)'
;MNWLILAASGAFGGLASVLLRIAAVQGAAAGASALLPWVLRGAAIGAYGAGFVLYAFALRKANLSVAYPLMVAISILVVLGFTALHENVLRPTQVVGALVILVGIWLVTRST
;
A
#
# COMPACT_ATOMS: atom_id res chain seq x y z
N MET A 1 -21.78 1.10 4.74
CA MET A 1 -20.43 0.52 4.80
C MET A 1 -19.52 1.45 4.02
N ASN A 2 -18.64 2.20 4.69
CA ASN A 2 -17.84 3.22 3.99
C ASN A 2 -16.63 2.57 3.33
N TRP A 3 -16.86 1.90 2.20
CA TRP A 3 -15.82 1.36 1.32
C TRP A 3 -14.77 2.41 0.95
N LEU A 4 -15.16 3.69 0.91
CA LEU A 4 -14.26 4.84 0.75
C LEU A 4 -13.21 4.97 1.86
N ILE A 5 -13.57 4.69 3.12
CA ILE A 5 -12.63 4.79 4.25
C ILE A 5 -11.62 3.64 4.19
N LEU A 6 -12.08 2.45 3.80
CA LEU A 6 -11.20 1.31 3.59
C LEU A 6 -10.26 1.52 2.39
N ALA A 7 -10.78 2.12 1.31
CA ALA A 7 -9.97 2.47 0.16
C ALA A 7 -8.92 3.54 0.50
N ALA A 8 -9.31 4.57 1.25
CA ALA A 8 -8.38 5.55 1.76
C ALA A 8 -7.30 4.91 2.63
N SER A 9 -7.68 4.01 3.54
CA SER A 9 -6.74 3.25 4.37
C SER A 9 -5.70 2.49 3.53
N GLY A 10 -6.15 1.73 2.53
CA GLY A 10 -5.26 1.04 1.60
C GLY A 10 -4.37 2.00 0.81
N ALA A 11 -4.90 3.16 0.40
CA ALA A 11 -4.12 4.19 -0.28
C ALA A 11 -2.99 4.74 0.60
N PHE A 12 -3.28 5.05 1.86
CA PHE A 12 -2.27 5.48 2.84
C PHE A 12 -1.22 4.39 3.12
N GLY A 13 -1.62 3.12 3.19
CA GLY A 13 -0.69 1.98 3.31
C GLY A 13 0.23 1.83 2.09
N GLY A 14 -0.33 1.97 0.88
CA GLY A 14 0.42 2.00 -0.36
C GLY A 14 1.39 3.18 -0.44
N LEU A 15 0.94 4.38 -0.08
CA LEU A 15 1.78 5.58 -0.01
C LEU A 15 2.95 5.42 0.97
N ALA A 16 2.70 4.88 2.16
CA ALA A 16 3.76 4.58 3.13
C ALA A 16 4.82 3.63 2.54
N SER A 17 4.37 2.60 1.81
CA SER A 17 5.26 1.63 1.14
C SER A 17 6.11 2.31 0.05
N VAL A 18 5.51 3.22 -0.72
CA VAL A 18 6.21 4.03 -1.73
C VAL A 18 7.26 4.95 -1.07
N LEU A 19 6.89 5.66 -0.01
CA LEU A 19 7.81 6.53 0.73
C LEU A 19 9.00 5.75 1.30
N LEU A 20 8.76 4.55 1.84
CA LEU A 20 9.82 3.66 2.32
C LEU A 20 10.73 3.19 1.19
N ARG A 21 10.18 2.86 0.01
CA ARG A 21 10.98 2.50 -1.16
C ARG A 21 11.89 3.65 -1.58
N ILE A 22 11.35 4.87 -1.67
CA ILE A 22 12.15 6.06 -2.01
C ILE A 22 13.22 6.31 -0.95
N ALA A 23 12.87 6.21 0.34
CA ALA A 23 13.82 6.37 1.44
C ALA A 23 14.94 5.32 1.39
N ALA A 24 14.63 4.08 1.00
CA ALA A 24 15.61 3.01 0.87
C ALA A 24 16.59 3.28 -0.29
N VAL A 25 16.09 3.67 -1.46
CA VAL A 25 16.92 3.99 -2.62
C VAL A 25 17.81 5.23 -2.34
N GLN A 26 17.23 6.29 -1.79
CA GLN A 26 17.96 7.51 -1.43
C GLN A 26 19.00 7.26 -0.33
N GLY A 27 18.66 6.43 0.66
CA GLY A 27 19.57 6.06 1.75
C GLY A 27 20.77 5.23 1.28
N ALA A 28 20.57 4.38 0.26
CA ALA A 28 21.66 3.63 -0.36
C ALA A 28 22.61 4.53 -1.18
N ALA A 29 22.09 5.59 -1.81
CA ALA A 29 22.87 6.51 -2.63
C ALA A 29 23.60 7.61 -1.84
N ALA A 30 22.98 8.16 -0.78
CA ALA A 30 23.48 9.35 -0.07
C ALA A 30 24.20 9.06 1.26
N GLY A 31 24.19 7.80 1.73
CA GLY A 31 24.72 7.43 3.04
C GLY A 31 23.78 7.78 4.20
N ALA A 32 23.88 7.05 5.32
CA ALA A 32 22.94 7.10 6.45
C ALA A 32 22.88 8.46 7.21
N SER A 33 23.79 9.38 6.91
CA SER A 33 23.88 10.73 7.48
C SER A 33 22.99 11.77 6.78
N ALA A 34 22.38 11.45 5.64
CA ALA A 34 21.46 12.34 4.97
C ALA A 34 20.13 12.45 5.75
N LEU A 35 19.64 13.68 5.96
CA LEU A 35 18.38 13.93 6.69
C LEU A 35 17.14 13.48 5.90
N LEU A 36 17.19 13.54 4.56
CA LEU A 36 16.04 13.28 3.70
C LEU A 36 15.47 11.85 3.81
N PRO A 37 16.27 10.77 3.80
CA PRO A 37 15.78 9.41 4.07
C PRO A 37 15.05 9.25 5.41
N TRP A 38 15.50 9.94 6.46
CA TRP A 38 14.85 9.90 7.78
C TRP A 38 13.52 10.64 7.80
N VAL A 39 13.43 11.79 7.13
CA VAL A 39 12.16 12.52 6.95
C VAL A 39 11.15 11.65 6.19
N LEU A 40 11.57 10.98 5.12
CA LEU A 40 10.70 10.09 4.35
C LEU A 40 10.22 8.88 5.16
N ARG A 41 11.08 8.30 6.01
CA ARG A 41 10.68 7.24 6.95
C ARG A 41 9.68 7.74 7.98
N GLY A 42 9.89 8.93 8.54
CA GLY A 42 8.94 9.58 9.45
C GLY A 42 7.58 9.83 8.80
N ALA A 43 7.58 10.35 7.57
CA ALA A 43 6.37 10.54 6.78
C ALA A 43 5.66 9.20 6.47
N ALA A 44 6.42 8.14 6.18
CA ALA A 44 5.86 6.81 5.97
C ALA A 44 5.18 6.25 7.24
N ILE A 45 5.77 6.46 8.42
CA ILE A 45 5.15 6.09 9.70
C ILE A 45 3.84 6.85 9.89
N GLY A 46 3.83 8.16 9.63
CA GLY A 46 2.61 8.99 9.71
C GLY A 46 1.52 8.51 8.75
N ALA A 47 1.88 8.23 7.49
CA ALA A 47 0.95 7.71 6.49
C ALA A 47 0.40 6.33 6.89
N TYR A 48 1.25 5.41 7.35
CA TYR A 48 0.83 4.08 7.78
C TYR A 48 -0.09 4.14 9.00
N GLY A 49 0.25 5.00 9.98
CA GLY A 49 -0.58 5.24 11.16
C GLY A 49 -1.95 5.81 10.80
N ALA A 50 -2.01 6.81 9.92
CA ALA A 50 -3.27 7.36 9.42
C ALA A 50 -4.10 6.29 8.69
N GLY A 51 -3.46 5.48 7.84
CA GLY A 51 -4.08 4.35 7.16
C GLY A 51 -4.67 3.33 8.14
N PHE A 52 -3.95 3.03 9.23
CA PHE A 52 -4.42 2.13 10.29
C PHE A 52 -5.62 2.70 11.06
N VAL A 53 -5.63 4.00 11.38
CA VAL A 53 -6.78 4.63 12.04
C VAL A 53 -8.03 4.55 11.16
N LEU A 54 -7.90 4.83 9.86
CA LEU A 54 -8.99 4.68 8.89
C LEU A 54 -9.45 3.23 8.79
N TYR A 55 -8.52 2.27 8.78
CA TYR A 55 -8.82 0.84 8.79
C TYR A 55 -9.64 0.43 10.01
N ALA A 56 -9.19 0.83 11.21
CA ALA A 56 -9.88 0.55 12.46
C ALA A 56 -11.31 1.11 12.46
N PHE A 57 -11.51 2.29 11.88
CA PHE A 57 -12.85 2.86 11.72
C PHE A 57 -13.71 2.09 10.71
N ALA A 58 -13.13 1.64 9.60
CA ALA A 58 -13.83 0.82 8.60
C ALA A 58 -14.30 -0.53 9.18
N LEU A 59 -13.49 -1.15 10.04
CA LEU A 59 -13.81 -2.42 10.69
C LEU A 59 -15.01 -2.35 11.65
N ARG A 60 -15.42 -1.17 12.11
CA ARG A 60 -16.60 -1.03 12.98
C ARG A 60 -17.90 -1.52 12.31
N LYS A 61 -17.92 -1.57 10.97
CA LYS A 61 -19.10 -1.96 10.18
C LYS A 61 -18.79 -3.01 9.11
N ALA A 62 -17.56 -3.51 9.00
CA ALA A 62 -17.12 -4.41 7.94
C ALA A 62 -16.46 -5.67 8.53
N ASN A 63 -16.71 -6.82 7.91
CA ASN A 63 -16.07 -8.07 8.30
C ASN A 63 -14.57 -8.04 8.02
N LEU A 64 -13.77 -8.37 9.03
CA LEU A 64 -12.30 -8.39 8.96
C LEU A 64 -11.79 -9.26 7.80
N SER A 65 -12.44 -10.40 7.58
CA SER A 65 -12.12 -11.35 6.51
C SER A 65 -12.23 -10.76 5.09
N VAL A 66 -13.01 -9.70 4.91
CA VAL A 66 -13.18 -9.00 3.62
C VAL A 66 -12.41 -7.68 3.59
N ALA A 67 -12.40 -6.96 4.70
CA ALA A 67 -11.79 -5.64 4.79
C ALA A 67 -10.27 -5.70 4.60
N TYR A 68 -9.59 -6.66 5.24
CA TYR A 68 -8.14 -6.77 5.16
C TYR A 68 -7.63 -7.09 3.74
N PRO A 69 -8.14 -8.14 3.06
CA PRO A 69 -7.70 -8.43 1.70
C PRO A 69 -7.93 -7.25 0.74
N LEU A 70 -9.06 -6.54 0.86
CA LEU A 70 -9.35 -5.39 0.01
C LEU A 70 -8.40 -4.20 0.28
N MET A 71 -8.07 -3.93 1.55
CA MET A 71 -7.09 -2.90 1.93
C MET A 71 -5.72 -3.20 1.29
N VAL A 72 -5.28 -4.46 1.38
CA VAL A 72 -4.00 -4.92 0.81
C VAL A 72 -4.03 -4.81 -0.72
N ALA A 73 -5.12 -5.19 -1.38
CA ALA A 73 -5.28 -5.04 -2.82
C ALA A 73 -5.01 -3.61 -3.28
N ILE A 74 -5.63 -2.64 -2.60
CA ILE A 74 -5.49 -1.22 -2.92
C ILE A 74 -4.06 -0.74 -2.67
N SER A 75 -3.44 -1.19 -1.57
CA SER A 75 -2.04 -0.85 -1.28
C SER A 75 -1.09 -1.35 -2.38
N ILE A 76 -1.31 -2.57 -2.88
CA ILE A 76 -0.53 -3.16 -3.98
C ILE A 76 -0.75 -2.37 -5.27
N LEU A 77 -1.99 -2.02 -5.61
CA LEU A 77 -2.30 -1.22 -6.79
C LEU A 77 -1.60 0.14 -6.78
N VAL A 78 -1.53 0.79 -5.61
CA VAL A 78 -0.80 2.07 -5.45
C VAL A 78 0.70 1.88 -5.69
N VAL A 79 1.31 0.83 -5.13
CA VAL A 79 2.74 0.54 -5.31
C VAL A 79 3.06 0.20 -6.78
N LEU A 80 2.21 -0.58 -7.43
CA LEU A 80 2.37 -0.91 -8.85
C LEU A 80 2.14 0.30 -9.75
N GLY A 81 1.12 1.12 -9.46
CA GLY A 81 0.88 2.37 -10.17
C GLY A 81 2.05 3.34 -10.06
N PHE A 82 2.63 3.47 -8.87
CA PHE A 82 3.86 4.25 -8.68
C PHE A 82 5.02 3.69 -9.51
N THR A 83 5.22 2.36 -9.49
CA THR A 83 6.26 1.68 -10.28
C THR A 83 6.07 1.93 -11.78
N ALA A 84 4.83 1.82 -12.27
CA ALA A 84 4.50 2.06 -13.67
C ALA A 84 4.83 3.50 -14.12
N LEU A 85 4.46 4.48 -13.30
CA LEU A 85 4.63 5.90 -13.60
C LEU A 85 6.08 6.37 -13.49
N HIS A 86 6.84 5.87 -12.51
CA HIS A 86 8.22 6.33 -12.26
C HIS A 86 9.28 5.53 -13.01
N GLU A 87 9.10 4.22 -13.14
CA GLU A 87 10.11 3.36 -13.78
C GLU A 87 9.80 3.08 -15.26
N ASN A 88 8.65 3.54 -15.76
CA ASN A 88 8.15 3.39 -17.15
C ASN A 88 8.18 1.96 -17.72
N VAL A 89 8.46 0.96 -16.89
CA VAL A 89 8.57 -0.46 -17.27
C VAL A 89 8.00 -1.31 -16.14
N LEU A 90 6.72 -1.67 -16.25
CA LEU A 90 6.18 -2.78 -15.48
C LEU A 90 6.65 -4.08 -16.14
N ARG A 91 7.37 -4.91 -15.39
CA ARG A 91 7.75 -6.23 -15.90
C ARG A 91 6.48 -7.08 -16.09
N PRO A 92 6.35 -7.84 -17.20
CA PRO A 92 5.18 -8.71 -17.41
C PRO A 92 4.92 -9.66 -16.23
N THR A 93 5.99 -10.13 -15.58
CA THR A 93 5.91 -10.99 -14.39
C THR A 93 5.26 -10.30 -13.18
N GLN A 94 5.48 -8.98 -12.99
CA GLN A 94 4.83 -8.21 -11.93
C GLN A 94 3.32 -8.07 -12.19
N VAL A 95 2.94 -7.89 -13.46
CA VAL A 95 1.52 -7.82 -13.86
C VAL A 95 0.82 -9.15 -13.61
N VAL A 96 1.45 -10.26 -14.02
CA VAL A 96 0.91 -11.61 -13.75
C VAL A 96 0.80 -11.87 -12.25
N GLY A 97 1.82 -11.55 -11.46
CA GLY A 97 1.78 -11.69 -10.01
C GLY A 97 0.67 -10.85 -9.37
N ALA A 98 0.49 -9.61 -9.83
CA ALA A 98 -0.59 -8.73 -9.37
C ALA A 98 -1.97 -9.32 -9.68
N LEU A 99 -2.18 -9.87 -10.88
CA LEU A 99 -3.42 -10.53 -11.26
C LEU A 99 -3.70 -11.75 -10.38
N VAL A 100 -2.69 -12.58 -10.09
CA VAL A 100 -2.83 -13.73 -9.19
C VAL A 100 -3.24 -13.28 -7.79
N ILE A 101 -2.64 -12.21 -7.26
CA ILE A 101 -3.02 -11.66 -5.94
C ILE A 101 -4.47 -11.14 -5.96
N LEU A 102 -4.86 -10.39 -6.99
CA LEU A 102 -6.23 -9.88 -7.11
C LEU A 102 -7.27 -11.00 -7.22
N VAL A 103 -6.97 -12.06 -7.98
CA VAL A 103 -7.82 -13.26 -8.06
C VAL A 103 -7.89 -13.96 -6.71
N GLY A 104 -6.75 -14.13 -6.02
CA GLY A 104 -6.71 -14.70 -4.68
C GLY A 104 -7.57 -13.93 -3.68
N ILE A 105 -7.48 -12.60 -3.70
CA ILE A 105 -8.30 -11.71 -2.86
C ILE A 105 -9.78 -11.84 -3.21
N TRP A 106 -10.13 -11.91 -4.49
CA TRP A 106 -11.51 -12.15 -4.92
C TRP A 106 -12.03 -13.50 -4.43
N LEU A 107 -11.23 -14.57 -4.51
CA LEU A 107 -11.59 -15.90 -4.01
C LEU A 107 -11.81 -15.91 -2.49
N VAL A 108 -11.04 -15.14 -1.72
CA VAL A 108 -11.21 -15.04 -0.26
C VAL A 108 -12.43 -14.20 0.11
N THR A 109 -12.70 -13.13 -0.63
CA THR A 109 -13.80 -12.20 -0.31
C THR A 109 -15.15 -12.73 -0.75
N ARG A 110 -15.24 -13.55 -1.81
CA ARG A 110 -16.51 -14.11 -2.30
C ARG A 110 -17.17 -15.14 -1.37
N SER A 111 -16.41 -15.72 -0.43
CA SER A 111 -16.89 -16.78 0.47
C SER A 111 -17.57 -16.27 1.74
N THR A 112 -17.82 -14.96 1.83
CA THR A 112 -18.40 -14.24 2.97
C THR A 112 -19.52 -13.35 2.48
#